data_AF-A0A9D4U385-F1
#
_entry.id   AF-A0A9D4U385-F1
#
_cell.length_a   1.000
_cell.length_b   1.000
_cell.length_c   1.000
_cell.angle_alpha   90.00
_cell.angle_beta   90.00
_cell.angle_gamma   90.00
#
_symmetry.space_group_name_H-M   'P 1'
#
loop_
_entity.id
_entity.type
_entity.pdbx_description
1 polymer ?
#
loop_
_entity_poly.entity_id
_entity_poly.type
_entity_poly.pdbx_seq_one_letter_code
_entity_poly.pdbx_strand_id
1 'polypeptide(L)'
;MLMRKVHTKECYLGTFLNFLLLQYTLLSSTWLAVYSFGARDLSYYYTNLFQNDIKRNPTNVELFDIAQSNSEHRRHWFFKGELVIDGKIVASSLMDLVKDTLKANPNSSVIGFNDNSSAIRGFLVDVLRPKNPGSPSALLTFSRDFDPQFSMCCCTFSWSRNRCRRPHKRYSCNGYRFSAGYCVGNLQLDGASPLQILIDASDGASDYGNKFGEPLIQGFTQTFGMKLPDAERREWLKPIMFSGGIGQIDHEHVQKGEPERNWRTSLQNWNGRWGSI
;
A
#
# COMPACT_ATOMS: atom_id res chain seq x y z
N MET A 1 -32.18 -7.77 -42.70
CA MET A 1 -32.67 -8.58 -43.83
C MET A 1 -31.43 -9.24 -44.43
N LEU A 2 -31.16 -10.54 -44.39
CA LEU A 2 -32.00 -11.73 -44.39
C LEU A 2 -31.21 -12.91 -43.76
N MET A 3 -31.97 -13.84 -43.17
CA MET A 3 -31.60 -15.11 -42.56
C MET A 3 -30.73 -16.06 -43.42
N ARG A 4 -29.98 -16.95 -42.75
CA ARG A 4 -29.85 -18.34 -43.20
C ARG A 4 -30.05 -19.32 -42.03
N LYS A 5 -31.09 -20.15 -42.18
CA LYS A 5 -31.42 -21.33 -41.38
C LYS A 5 -30.44 -22.46 -41.72
N VAL A 6 -29.95 -23.17 -40.72
CA VAL A 6 -29.64 -24.60 -40.84
C VAL A 6 -30.20 -25.30 -39.61
N HIS A 7 -31.11 -26.24 -39.83
CA HIS A 7 -31.56 -27.22 -38.85
C HIS A 7 -30.99 -28.57 -39.26
N THR A 8 -30.34 -29.29 -38.34
CA THR A 8 -30.89 -30.51 -37.73
C THR A 8 -29.79 -31.36 -37.07
N LYS A 9 -30.19 -31.89 -35.90
CA LYS A 9 -29.84 -33.18 -35.26
C LYS A 9 -28.98 -33.09 -34.00
N GLU A 10 -29.68 -33.41 -32.91
CA GLU A 10 -29.24 -33.63 -31.54
C GLU A 10 -28.28 -34.80 -31.43
N CYS A 11 -27.22 -34.63 -30.62
CA CYS A 11 -26.97 -35.38 -29.38
C CYS A 11 -25.47 -35.32 -29.06
N TYR A 12 -25.16 -35.18 -27.77
CA TYR A 12 -23.82 -35.11 -27.16
C TYR A 12 -23.10 -33.74 -27.18
N LEU A 13 -23.77 -32.68 -26.73
CA LEU A 13 -23.12 -31.39 -26.37
C LEU A 13 -23.42 -30.95 -24.93
N GLY A 14 -23.39 -31.89 -23.96
CA GLY A 14 -23.72 -31.59 -22.55
C GLY A 14 -22.55 -31.10 -21.68
N THR A 15 -21.31 -31.44 -22.02
CA THR A 15 -20.13 -31.16 -21.17
C THR A 15 -19.10 -30.23 -21.81
N PHE A 16 -19.11 -30.05 -23.13
CA PHE A 16 -18.21 -29.11 -23.81
C PHE A 16 -18.77 -27.67 -23.88
N LEU A 17 -20.10 -27.50 -23.94
CA LEU A 17 -20.73 -26.17 -23.94
C LEU A 17 -20.64 -25.46 -22.58
N ASN A 18 -20.67 -26.19 -21.47
CA ASN A 18 -20.52 -25.57 -20.14
C ASN A 18 -19.10 -25.04 -19.92
N PHE A 19 -18.07 -25.65 -20.52
CA PHE A 19 -16.69 -25.15 -20.44
C PHE A 19 -16.50 -23.87 -21.28
N LEU A 20 -17.12 -23.82 -22.46
CA LEU A 20 -17.10 -22.64 -23.34
C LEU A 20 -18.00 -21.49 -22.83
N LEU A 21 -19.17 -21.76 -22.23
CA LEU A 21 -20.01 -20.71 -21.65
C LEU A 21 -19.44 -20.14 -20.34
N LEU A 22 -18.73 -20.94 -19.52
CA LEU A 22 -18.03 -20.41 -18.34
C LEU A 22 -16.82 -19.56 -18.74
N GLN A 23 -16.09 -19.98 -19.77
CA GLN A 23 -15.06 -19.16 -20.39
C GLN A 23 -15.66 -17.85 -20.91
N TYR A 24 -16.81 -17.83 -21.58
CA TYR A 24 -17.42 -16.59 -22.07
C TYR A 24 -17.99 -15.65 -20.99
N THR A 25 -18.45 -16.18 -19.86
CA THR A 25 -18.95 -15.34 -18.76
C THR A 25 -17.82 -14.64 -18.00
N LEU A 26 -16.65 -15.29 -17.87
CA LEU A 26 -15.45 -14.76 -17.20
C LEU A 26 -14.43 -14.08 -18.15
N LEU A 27 -14.42 -14.44 -19.44
CA LEU A 27 -13.64 -13.79 -20.51
C LEU A 27 -14.44 -12.68 -21.20
N SER A 28 -15.65 -12.38 -20.75
CA SER A 28 -16.24 -11.09 -21.12
C SER A 28 -15.24 -10.02 -20.66
N SER A 29 -14.85 -9.16 -21.59
CA SER A 29 -13.77 -8.16 -21.47
C SER A 29 -13.89 -7.25 -20.24
N THR A 30 -15.03 -7.28 -19.55
CA THR A 30 -15.34 -6.62 -18.30
C THR A 30 -14.68 -7.25 -17.07
N TRP A 31 -14.56 -8.58 -16.95
CA TRP A 31 -14.01 -9.20 -15.72
C TRP A 31 -12.48 -9.15 -15.67
N LEU A 32 -11.81 -9.39 -16.80
CA LEU A 32 -10.36 -9.19 -16.93
C LEU A 32 -9.97 -7.73 -16.64
N ALA A 33 -10.79 -6.77 -17.07
CA ALA A 33 -10.54 -5.35 -16.83
C ALA A 33 -10.75 -4.94 -15.35
N VAL A 34 -11.76 -5.50 -14.67
CA VAL A 34 -12.08 -5.13 -13.28
C VAL A 34 -11.07 -5.68 -12.27
N TYR A 35 -10.59 -6.92 -12.47
CA TYR A 35 -9.68 -7.58 -11.52
C TYR A 35 -8.22 -7.58 -11.96
N SER A 36 -7.93 -7.19 -13.21
CA SER A 36 -6.57 -7.17 -13.79
C SER A 36 -5.84 -8.52 -13.70
N PHE A 37 -6.57 -9.63 -13.78
CA PHE A 37 -5.97 -10.97 -13.74
C PHE A 37 -5.28 -11.33 -15.05
N GLY A 38 -4.08 -11.90 -14.94
CA GLY A 38 -3.39 -12.54 -16.06
C GLY A 38 -3.84 -13.99 -16.27
N ALA A 39 -3.40 -14.60 -17.37
CA ALA A 39 -3.73 -16.00 -17.68
C ALA A 39 -3.30 -16.98 -16.57
N ARG A 40 -2.16 -16.71 -15.91
CA ARG A 40 -1.68 -17.52 -14.78
C ARG A 40 -2.60 -17.42 -13.56
N ASP A 41 -3.09 -16.22 -13.25
CA ASP A 41 -4.01 -16.00 -12.12
C ASP A 41 -5.31 -16.75 -12.33
N LEU A 42 -5.87 -16.74 -13.55
CA LEU A 42 -7.07 -17.53 -13.87
C LEU A 42 -6.82 -19.03 -13.68
N SER A 43 -5.71 -19.55 -14.19
CA SER A 43 -5.41 -20.99 -14.07
C SER A 43 -5.23 -21.43 -12.61
N TYR A 44 -4.56 -20.62 -11.80
CA TYR A 44 -4.26 -20.99 -10.42
C TYR A 44 -5.46 -20.77 -9.50
N TYR A 45 -6.05 -19.58 -9.50
CA TYR A 45 -7.14 -19.27 -8.59
C TYR A 45 -8.47 -19.85 -9.06
N TYR A 46 -8.82 -19.69 -10.34
CA TYR A 46 -10.14 -20.14 -10.80
C TYR A 46 -10.20 -21.66 -10.98
N THR A 47 -9.24 -22.22 -11.73
CA THR A 47 -9.27 -23.65 -12.07
C THR A 47 -8.77 -24.53 -10.92
N ASN A 48 -7.62 -24.25 -10.32
CA ASN A 48 -7.10 -25.13 -9.27
C ASN A 48 -7.84 -24.92 -7.94
N LEU A 49 -7.85 -23.71 -7.41
CA LEU A 49 -8.42 -23.47 -6.09
C LEU A 49 -9.96 -23.64 -6.07
N PHE A 50 -10.70 -22.90 -6.90
CA PHE A 50 -12.16 -22.92 -6.82
C PHE A 50 -12.80 -24.14 -7.48
N GLN A 51 -12.37 -24.50 -8.68
CA GLN A 51 -12.96 -25.63 -9.41
C GLN A 51 -12.46 -26.99 -8.90
N ASN A 52 -11.15 -27.18 -8.69
CA ASN A 52 -10.62 -28.50 -8.30
C ASN A 52 -10.66 -28.75 -6.78
N ASP A 53 -10.20 -27.80 -5.97
CA ASP A 53 -10.03 -28.00 -4.53
C ASP A 53 -11.32 -27.72 -3.73
N ILE A 54 -11.85 -26.50 -3.83
CA ILE A 54 -13.04 -26.07 -3.06
C ILE A 54 -14.34 -26.59 -3.71
N LYS A 55 -14.31 -26.90 -5.02
CA LYS A 55 -15.44 -27.45 -5.80
C LYS A 55 -16.69 -26.57 -5.77
N ARG A 56 -16.51 -25.26 -5.84
CA ARG A 56 -17.61 -24.28 -6.00
C ARG A 56 -17.15 -23.08 -6.79
N ASN A 57 -18.11 -22.34 -7.35
CA ASN A 57 -17.80 -21.05 -7.95
C ASN A 57 -17.33 -20.04 -6.88
N PRO A 58 -16.35 -19.18 -7.21
CA PRO A 58 -15.96 -18.09 -6.32
C PRO A 58 -17.05 -17.03 -6.25
N THR A 59 -17.14 -16.37 -5.10
CA THR A 59 -17.95 -15.15 -4.95
C THR A 59 -17.20 -13.92 -5.45
N ASN A 60 -17.93 -12.86 -5.79
CA ASN A 60 -17.31 -11.60 -6.21
C ASN A 60 -16.39 -11.00 -5.13
N VAL A 61 -16.73 -11.18 -3.85
CA VAL A 61 -15.92 -10.69 -2.72
C VAL A 61 -14.58 -11.42 -2.66
N GLU A 62 -14.59 -12.74 -2.86
CA GLU A 62 -13.35 -13.54 -2.88
C GLU A 62 -12.47 -13.21 -4.08
N LEU A 63 -13.05 -13.05 -5.27
CA LEU A 63 -12.31 -12.62 -6.45
C LEU A 63 -11.68 -11.24 -6.25
N PHE A 64 -12.44 -10.30 -5.65
CA PHE A 64 -11.93 -8.98 -5.36
C PHE A 64 -10.79 -8.99 -4.35
N ASP A 65 -10.91 -9.77 -3.26
CA ASP A 65 -9.85 -9.90 -2.28
C ASP A 65 -8.58 -10.52 -2.90
N ILE A 66 -8.72 -11.60 -3.68
CA ILE A 66 -7.60 -12.23 -4.40
C ILE A 66 -6.92 -11.23 -5.33
N ALA A 67 -7.68 -10.47 -6.12
CA ALA A 67 -7.13 -9.47 -7.03
C ALA A 67 -6.36 -8.38 -6.29
N GLN A 68 -6.95 -7.84 -5.22
CA GLN A 68 -6.30 -6.80 -4.44
C GLN A 68 -5.06 -7.31 -3.73
N SER A 69 -5.15 -8.48 -3.09
CA SER A 69 -4.07 -9.13 -2.33
C SER A 69 -2.91 -9.60 -3.21
N ASN A 70 -3.14 -9.86 -4.50
CA ASN A 70 -2.10 -10.27 -5.45
C ASN A 70 -1.65 -9.19 -6.43
N SER A 71 -2.19 -7.97 -6.32
CA SER A 71 -1.72 -6.83 -7.10
C SER A 71 -0.22 -6.55 -6.87
N GLU A 72 0.45 -6.00 -7.89
CA GLU A 72 1.86 -5.62 -7.81
C GLU A 72 2.16 -4.70 -6.61
N HIS A 73 1.27 -3.74 -6.34
CA HIS A 73 1.40 -2.82 -5.22
C HIS A 73 1.41 -3.52 -3.85
N ARG A 74 0.82 -4.72 -3.71
CA ARG A 74 0.80 -5.46 -2.43
C ARG A 74 1.85 -6.55 -2.34
N ARG A 75 2.13 -7.24 -3.45
CA ARG A 75 3.05 -8.39 -3.45
C ARG A 75 4.50 -8.02 -3.76
N HIS A 76 4.70 -6.87 -4.42
CA HIS A 76 6.00 -6.38 -4.84
C HIS A 76 6.72 -7.40 -5.74
N TRP A 77 6.03 -7.92 -6.76
CA TRP A 77 6.59 -8.95 -7.65
C TRP A 77 7.80 -8.39 -8.40
N PHE A 78 7.79 -7.12 -8.80
CA PHE A 78 8.92 -6.49 -9.47
C PHE A 78 10.18 -6.47 -8.59
N PHE A 79 10.03 -6.15 -7.30
CA PHE A 79 11.16 -6.10 -6.38
C PHE A 79 11.71 -7.48 -5.97
N LYS A 80 10.89 -8.53 -6.06
CA LYS A 80 11.25 -9.90 -5.69
C LYS A 80 11.50 -10.81 -6.90
N GLY A 81 11.27 -10.31 -8.11
CA GLY A 81 11.39 -11.07 -9.34
C GLY A 81 12.83 -11.44 -9.67
N GLU A 82 12.98 -12.47 -10.50
CA GLU A 82 14.27 -12.81 -11.11
C GLU A 82 14.67 -11.71 -12.10
N LEU A 83 15.89 -11.20 -11.96
CA LEU A 83 16.43 -10.17 -12.83
C LEU A 83 17.33 -10.82 -13.88
N VAL A 84 17.14 -10.44 -15.14
CA VAL A 84 18.04 -10.80 -16.24
C VAL A 84 18.61 -9.52 -16.83
N ILE A 85 19.92 -9.29 -16.65
CA ILE A 85 20.63 -8.11 -17.13
C ILE A 85 21.64 -8.56 -18.17
N ASP A 86 21.57 -8.00 -19.38
CA ASP A 86 22.43 -8.36 -20.51
C ASP A 86 22.49 -9.88 -20.77
N GLY A 87 21.34 -10.55 -20.64
CA GLY A 87 21.21 -12.00 -20.83
C GLY A 87 21.70 -12.87 -19.67
N LYS A 88 22.18 -12.29 -18.57
CA LYS A 88 22.64 -13.01 -17.38
C LYS A 88 21.63 -12.92 -16.25
N ILE A 89 21.27 -14.08 -15.68
CA ILE A 89 20.42 -14.16 -14.49
C ILE A 89 21.22 -13.66 -13.29
N VAL A 90 20.65 -12.69 -12.56
CA VAL A 90 21.21 -12.16 -11.33
C VAL A 90 20.64 -12.93 -10.15
N ALA A 91 21.51 -13.41 -9.25
CA ALA A 91 21.13 -14.31 -8.17
C ALA A 91 20.26 -13.65 -7.07
N SER A 92 20.42 -12.34 -6.85
CA SER A 92 19.70 -11.57 -5.82
C SER A 92 18.59 -10.73 -6.45
N SER A 93 17.44 -10.65 -5.78
CA SER A 93 16.38 -9.71 -6.15
C SER A 93 16.71 -8.27 -5.73
N LEU A 94 15.96 -7.29 -6.23
CA LEU A 94 16.09 -5.88 -5.78
C LEU A 94 15.81 -5.75 -4.28
N MET A 95 14.86 -6.53 -3.75
CA MET A 95 14.54 -6.54 -2.32
C MET A 95 15.69 -7.11 -1.49
N ASP A 96 16.40 -8.09 -2.01
CA ASP A 96 17.56 -8.66 -1.31
C ASP A 96 18.69 -7.64 -1.23
N LEU A 97 18.96 -6.89 -2.31
CA LEU A 97 19.94 -5.80 -2.29
C LEU A 97 19.61 -4.77 -1.19
N VAL A 98 18.33 -4.42 -1.03
CA VAL A 98 17.89 -3.51 0.04
C VAL A 98 18.08 -4.13 1.43
N LYS A 99 17.74 -5.41 1.62
CA LYS A 99 17.94 -6.12 2.89
C LYS A 99 19.40 -6.35 3.24
N ASP A 100 20.27 -6.50 2.26
CA ASP A 100 21.69 -6.72 2.46
C ASP A 100 22.36 -5.52 3.14
N THR A 101 21.82 -4.31 2.99
CA THR A 101 22.26 -3.13 3.75
C THR A 101 22.09 -3.33 5.27
N LEU A 102 20.96 -3.93 5.69
CA LEU A 102 20.70 -4.24 7.09
C LEU A 102 21.55 -5.42 7.58
N LYS A 103 21.80 -6.43 6.72
CA LYS A 103 22.71 -7.53 7.07
C LYS A 103 24.14 -7.05 7.27
N ALA A 104 24.59 -6.15 6.40
CA ALA A 104 25.94 -5.57 6.43
C ALA A 104 26.13 -4.66 7.65
N ASN A 105 25.09 -3.94 8.07
CA ASN A 105 25.12 -3.09 9.25
C ASN A 105 23.82 -3.23 10.07
N PRO A 106 23.73 -4.25 10.94
CA PRO A 106 22.55 -4.46 11.77
C PRO A 106 22.46 -3.46 12.92
N ASN A 107 23.51 -2.67 13.14
CA ASN A 107 23.65 -1.88 14.35
C ASN A 107 22.47 -0.94 14.52
N SER A 108 21.95 -0.90 15.75
CA SER A 108 20.84 -0.05 16.17
C SER A 108 19.50 -0.26 15.46
N SER A 109 19.31 -1.18 14.51
CA SER A 109 17.96 -1.46 14.01
C SER A 109 17.21 -2.39 14.98
N VAL A 110 16.02 -1.96 15.44
CA VAL A 110 15.14 -2.78 16.29
C VAL A 110 13.93 -3.32 15.53
N ILE A 111 13.48 -2.62 14.48
CA ILE A 111 12.44 -3.06 13.56
C ILE A 111 12.93 -2.84 12.12
N GLY A 112 12.98 -3.92 11.33
CA GLY A 112 13.39 -3.90 9.94
C GLY A 112 12.70 -5.00 9.13
N PHE A 113 12.01 -4.61 8.05
CA PHE A 113 11.34 -5.50 7.08
C PHE A 113 10.30 -6.49 7.62
N ASN A 114 9.89 -6.38 8.89
CA ASN A 114 8.90 -7.23 9.54
C ASN A 114 7.67 -6.44 10.05
N ASP A 115 7.61 -5.14 9.75
CA ASP A 115 6.53 -4.23 10.10
C ASP A 115 6.24 -3.24 8.95
N ASN A 116 5.17 -2.48 9.08
CA ASN A 116 4.79 -1.36 8.20
C ASN A 116 5.67 -0.13 8.40
N SER A 117 6.50 -0.13 9.45
CA SER A 117 7.46 0.91 9.80
C SER A 117 8.80 0.28 10.14
N SER A 118 9.81 1.11 10.33
CA SER A 118 11.11 0.71 10.85
C SER A 118 11.40 1.50 12.12
N ALA A 119 12.29 1.00 12.96
CA ALA A 119 12.69 1.69 14.17
C ALA A 119 14.14 1.39 14.48
N ILE A 120 14.80 2.36 15.09
CA ILE A 120 16.17 2.25 15.58
C ILE A 120 16.20 2.37 17.10
N ARG A 121 17.22 1.78 17.72
CA ARG A 121 17.44 1.83 19.16
C ARG A 121 17.63 3.29 19.57
N GLY A 122 16.79 3.75 20.48
CA GLY A 122 16.89 5.07 21.08
C GLY A 122 17.47 5.01 22.48
N PHE A 123 16.87 5.77 23.37
CA PHE A 123 17.43 6.08 24.68
C PHE A 123 16.34 6.33 25.72
N LEU A 124 16.76 6.33 26.98
CA LEU A 124 15.91 6.67 28.11
C LEU A 124 15.56 8.16 28.06
N VAL A 125 14.25 8.46 28.13
CA VAL A 125 13.72 9.82 28.11
C VAL A 125 12.68 9.98 29.20
N ASP A 126 12.74 11.11 29.88
CA ASP A 126 11.70 11.53 30.81
C ASP A 126 10.52 12.15 30.05
N VAL A 127 9.36 11.50 30.16
CA VAL A 127 8.13 11.93 29.47
C VAL A 127 7.03 12.31 30.46
N LEU A 128 6.27 13.34 30.11
CA LEU A 128 5.06 13.72 30.84
C LEU A 128 3.89 12.86 30.36
N ARG A 129 3.26 12.12 31.29
CA ARG A 129 2.04 11.33 31.00
C ARG A 129 0.99 11.59 32.08
N PRO A 130 -0.31 11.49 31.76
CA PRO A 130 -1.36 11.58 32.77
C PRO A 130 -1.23 10.43 33.77
N LYS A 131 -1.36 10.74 35.07
CA LYS A 131 -1.34 9.72 36.14
C LYS A 131 -2.40 8.64 35.90
N ASN A 132 -3.60 9.05 35.46
CA ASN A 132 -4.72 8.15 35.16
C ASN A 132 -5.16 8.34 33.70
N PRO A 133 -4.68 7.52 32.75
CA PRO A 133 -5.13 7.56 31.36
C PRO A 133 -6.65 7.40 31.25
N GLY A 134 -7.30 8.20 30.39
CA GLY A 134 -8.75 8.15 30.17
C GLY A 134 -9.59 9.00 31.12
N SER A 135 -8.98 9.73 32.06
CA SER A 135 -9.67 10.67 32.96
C SER A 135 -8.82 11.92 33.24
N PRO A 136 -9.43 13.07 33.63
CA PRO A 136 -8.66 14.24 34.05
C PRO A 136 -7.75 13.89 35.23
N SER A 137 -6.45 14.10 35.07
CA SER A 137 -5.47 13.83 36.11
C SER A 137 -4.21 14.70 35.91
N ALA A 138 -3.40 14.84 36.97
CA ALA A 138 -2.13 15.53 36.87
C ALA A 138 -1.17 14.80 35.92
N LEU A 139 -0.35 15.56 35.19
CA LEU A 139 0.78 15.00 34.45
C LEU A 139 1.92 14.71 35.41
N LEU A 140 2.48 13.51 35.32
CA LEU A 140 3.68 13.09 36.05
C LEU A 140 4.79 12.77 35.06
N THR A 141 6.03 12.92 35.52
CA THR A 141 7.21 12.51 34.76
C THR A 141 7.44 11.01 34.94
N PHE A 142 7.63 10.30 33.84
CA PHE A 142 8.00 8.89 33.81
C PHE A 142 9.25 8.72 32.95
N SER A 143 10.24 8.00 33.46
CA SER A 143 11.38 7.60 32.65
C SER A 143 11.00 6.39 31.80
N ARG A 144 11.14 6.49 30.49
CA ARG A 144 10.77 5.44 29.53
C ARG A 144 11.81 5.34 28.43
N ASP A 145 12.01 4.13 27.96
CA ASP A 145 12.95 3.84 26.89
C ASP A 145 12.22 3.92 25.55
N PHE A 146 12.58 4.91 24.73
CA PHE A 146 11.92 5.15 23.45
C PHE A 146 12.88 4.95 22.28
N ASP A 147 12.38 4.24 21.29
CA ASP A 147 13.04 4.03 20.01
C ASP A 147 12.44 4.97 18.95
N PRO A 148 13.25 5.73 18.18
CA PRO A 148 12.77 6.48 17.03
C PRO A 148 12.19 5.55 15.97
N GLN A 149 10.95 5.82 15.57
CA GLN A 149 10.22 5.04 14.58
C GLN A 149 10.01 5.84 13.30
N PHE A 150 10.33 5.25 12.16
CA PHE A 150 10.23 5.84 10.83
C PHE A 150 9.14 5.15 10.01
N SER A 151 8.25 5.95 9.46
CA SER A 151 7.19 5.50 8.56
C SER A 151 7.22 6.30 7.27
N MET A 152 6.92 5.64 6.14
CA MET A 152 6.95 6.28 4.83
C MET A 152 5.76 5.84 3.98
N CYS A 153 5.22 6.77 3.20
CA CYS A 153 4.16 6.55 2.24
C CYS A 153 4.44 7.33 0.96
N CYS A 154 4.50 6.65 -0.18
CA CYS A 154 4.54 7.28 -1.49
C CYS A 154 3.18 7.10 -2.19
N CYS A 155 2.62 8.18 -2.73
CA CYS A 155 1.31 8.20 -3.37
C CYS A 155 1.36 9.01 -4.67
N THR A 156 0.58 8.61 -5.66
CA THR A 156 0.30 9.46 -6.83
C THR A 156 -0.98 10.26 -6.55
N PHE A 157 -1.03 11.53 -6.98
CA PHE A 157 -1.97 12.57 -6.52
C PHE A 157 -3.46 12.19 -6.50
N SER A 158 -3.96 11.32 -7.40
CA SER A 158 -5.37 10.87 -7.35
C SER A 158 -5.77 10.18 -6.04
N TRP A 159 -4.80 9.86 -5.18
CA TRP A 159 -4.97 9.21 -3.88
C TRP A 159 -4.62 10.11 -2.67
N SER A 160 -4.24 11.38 -2.88
CA SER A 160 -3.66 12.24 -1.83
C SER A 160 -4.65 12.64 -0.72
N ARG A 161 -5.91 12.95 -1.04
CA ARG A 161 -6.92 13.37 -0.04
C ARG A 161 -7.21 12.34 1.06
N ASN A 162 -6.94 11.05 0.82
CA ASN A 162 -7.33 9.97 1.73
C ASN A 162 -6.18 9.13 2.30
N ARG A 163 -4.92 9.31 1.89
CA ARG A 163 -3.81 8.38 2.24
C ARG A 163 -2.76 8.88 3.23
N CYS A 164 -2.72 10.17 3.59
CA CYS A 164 -1.93 10.63 4.75
C CYS A 164 -2.32 9.93 6.08
N ARG A 165 -3.41 9.16 6.09
CA ARG A 165 -3.96 8.39 7.22
C ARG A 165 -3.21 7.10 7.60
N ARG A 166 -2.19 6.68 6.85
CA ARG A 166 -1.55 5.36 7.05
C ARG A 166 -0.57 5.20 8.21
N PRO A 167 0.10 6.22 8.79
CA PRO A 167 1.12 5.97 9.80
C PRO A 167 0.56 5.50 11.16
N HIS A 168 -0.73 5.68 11.44
CA HIS A 168 -1.32 5.37 12.75
C HIS A 168 -1.68 3.90 13.02
N LYS A 169 -1.46 2.98 12.08
CA LYS A 169 -1.96 1.60 12.24
C LYS A 169 -1.13 0.72 13.19
N ARG A 170 -0.07 1.22 13.82
CA ARG A 170 0.58 0.50 14.93
C ARG A 170 1.17 1.42 15.98
N TYR A 171 0.70 1.21 17.21
CA TYR A 171 1.13 1.81 18.47
C TYR A 171 0.74 3.27 18.67
N SER A 172 0.54 3.62 19.94
CA SER A 172 0.41 4.99 20.44
C SER A 172 1.72 5.75 20.16
N CYS A 173 1.98 6.09 18.90
CA CYS A 173 3.15 6.86 18.50
C CYS A 173 3.00 8.26 19.11
N ASN A 174 3.78 8.56 20.14
CA ASN A 174 3.82 9.91 20.71
C ASN A 174 4.77 10.79 19.88
N GLY A 175 4.42 12.06 19.73
CA GLY A 175 5.30 13.07 19.16
C GLY A 175 5.60 12.90 17.66
N TYR A 176 4.61 12.45 16.89
CA TYR A 176 4.77 12.23 15.45
C TYR A 176 4.99 13.56 14.72
N ARG A 177 6.05 13.62 13.91
CA ARG A 177 6.36 14.74 13.01
C ARG A 177 6.48 14.18 11.61
N PHE A 178 6.03 14.92 10.61
CA PHE A 178 6.05 14.42 9.24
C PHE A 178 6.75 15.37 8.26
N SER A 179 7.05 14.82 7.10
CA SER A 179 7.66 15.50 5.98
C SER A 179 6.84 15.23 4.73
N ALA A 180 6.78 16.22 3.83
CA ALA A 180 6.06 16.08 2.57
C ALA A 180 6.97 16.46 1.39
N GLY A 181 6.86 15.71 0.29
CA GLY A 181 7.65 15.92 -0.91
C GLY A 181 6.78 15.89 -2.16
N TYR A 182 7.11 16.73 -3.14
CA TYR A 182 6.32 16.85 -4.36
C TYR A 182 7.22 16.85 -5.60
N CYS A 183 6.90 16.02 -6.58
CA CYS A 183 7.49 16.12 -7.93
C CYS A 183 6.35 16.34 -8.94
N VAL A 184 6.40 17.46 -9.66
CA VAL A 184 5.37 17.84 -10.64
C VAL A 184 6.00 18.32 -11.95
N GLY A 185 5.21 18.30 -13.02
CA GLY A 185 5.65 18.82 -14.31
C GLY A 185 5.93 20.33 -14.33
N ASN A 186 6.14 20.88 -15.52
CA ASN A 186 6.31 22.32 -15.74
C ASN A 186 5.07 23.08 -15.28
N LEU A 187 5.28 24.12 -14.49
CA LEU A 187 4.19 24.87 -13.85
C LEU A 187 3.34 25.67 -14.85
N GLN A 188 3.90 26.00 -16.02
CA GLN A 188 3.28 26.82 -17.06
C GLN A 188 2.76 25.97 -18.23
N LEU A 189 1.88 25.00 -17.96
CA LEU A 189 1.27 24.15 -18.98
C LEU A 189 -0.24 24.35 -19.05
N ASP A 190 -0.77 24.34 -20.28
CA ASP A 190 -2.21 24.36 -20.55
C ASP A 190 -2.85 23.02 -20.14
N GLY A 191 -3.74 23.03 -19.13
CA GLY A 191 -4.41 21.84 -18.59
C GLY A 191 -4.71 21.94 -17.09
N ALA A 192 -5.00 20.82 -16.41
CA ALA A 192 -4.95 20.77 -14.95
C ALA A 192 -3.51 21.05 -14.53
N SER A 193 -3.24 22.29 -14.13
CA SER A 193 -1.87 22.78 -14.06
C SER A 193 -1.10 22.02 -12.98
N PRO A 194 0.13 21.58 -13.26
CA PRO A 194 1.05 21.08 -12.23
C PRO A 194 1.16 22.02 -11.02
N LEU A 195 0.97 23.32 -11.25
CA LEU A 195 0.81 24.34 -10.22
C LEU A 195 -0.39 24.08 -9.29
N GLN A 196 -1.60 23.87 -9.85
CA GLN A 196 -2.79 23.60 -9.04
C GLN A 196 -2.63 22.31 -8.24
N ILE A 197 -2.05 21.27 -8.85
CA ILE A 197 -1.75 20.00 -8.16
C ILE A 197 -0.86 20.23 -6.94
N LEU A 198 0.18 21.06 -7.10
CA LEU A 198 1.11 21.38 -6.02
C LEU A 198 0.41 22.15 -4.89
N ILE A 199 -0.42 23.14 -5.23
CA ILE A 199 -1.21 23.92 -4.27
C ILE A 199 -2.15 22.98 -3.49
N ASP A 200 -2.99 22.21 -4.19
CA ASP A 200 -3.96 21.30 -3.57
C ASP A 200 -3.29 20.24 -2.69
N ALA A 201 -2.13 19.71 -3.12
CA ALA A 201 -1.40 18.70 -2.36
C ALA A 201 -0.73 19.28 -1.11
N SER A 202 -0.23 20.52 -1.19
CA SER A 202 0.36 21.24 -0.07
C SER A 202 -0.69 21.62 0.97
N ASP A 203 -1.82 22.15 0.52
CA ASP A 203 -2.95 22.49 1.38
C ASP A 203 -3.50 21.24 2.07
N GLY A 204 -3.67 20.14 1.33
CA GLY A 204 -4.12 18.87 1.89
C GLY A 204 -3.18 18.26 2.92
N ALA A 205 -1.86 18.34 2.71
CA ALA A 205 -0.87 17.88 3.68
C ALA A 205 -0.89 18.75 4.95
N SER A 206 -0.97 20.06 4.79
CA SER A 206 -1.00 21.02 5.91
C SER A 206 -2.30 20.91 6.70
N ASP A 207 -3.45 20.77 6.04
CA ASP A 207 -4.76 20.56 6.68
C ASP A 207 -4.76 19.29 7.53
N TYR A 208 -4.20 18.20 7.01
CA TYR A 208 -4.02 16.96 7.78
C TYR A 208 -3.13 17.21 9.01
N GLY A 209 -1.92 17.74 8.83
CA GLY A 209 -1.00 17.98 9.94
C GLY A 209 -1.60 18.85 11.05
N ASN A 210 -2.25 19.96 10.65
CA ASN A 210 -2.85 20.92 11.57
C ASN A 210 -4.03 20.32 12.35
N LYS A 211 -4.89 19.52 11.70
CA LYS A 211 -6.04 18.87 12.36
C LYS A 211 -5.62 17.79 13.34
N PHE A 212 -4.56 17.07 13.01
CA PHE A 212 -4.08 15.94 13.81
C PHE A 212 -3.09 16.37 14.89
N GLY A 213 -2.55 17.60 14.80
CA GLY A 213 -1.52 18.09 15.71
C GLY A 213 -0.14 17.49 15.42
N GLU A 214 0.10 17.08 14.18
CA GLU A 214 1.39 16.56 13.71
C GLU A 214 2.11 17.67 12.93
N PRO A 215 3.26 18.17 13.39
CA PRO A 215 3.96 19.23 12.67
C PRO A 215 4.62 18.69 11.39
N LEU A 216 4.41 19.40 10.28
CA LEU A 216 5.18 19.25 9.04
C LEU A 216 6.49 20.02 9.20
N ILE A 217 7.61 19.31 9.35
CA ILE A 217 8.90 19.93 9.74
C ILE A 217 9.93 20.01 8.62
N GLN A 218 9.74 19.26 7.54
CA GLN A 218 10.68 19.22 6.42
C GLN A 218 9.94 18.83 5.14
N GLY A 219 10.52 19.16 3.99
CA GLY A 219 9.99 18.73 2.71
C GLY A 219 10.88 19.07 1.53
N PHE A 220 10.42 18.70 0.35
CA PHE A 220 11.05 19.09 -0.91
C PHE A 220 10.00 19.30 -2.00
N THR A 221 10.32 20.15 -2.97
CA THR A 221 9.52 20.32 -4.17
C THR A 221 10.45 20.31 -5.37
N GLN A 222 10.15 19.47 -6.35
CA GLN A 222 10.89 19.37 -7.59
C GLN A 222 9.96 19.54 -8.77
N THR A 223 10.36 20.38 -9.72
CA THR A 223 9.67 20.56 -11.00
C THR A 223 10.60 20.15 -12.13
N PHE A 224 10.08 19.41 -13.11
CA PHE A 224 10.87 19.01 -14.27
C PHE A 224 9.96 18.72 -15.46
N GLY A 225 10.25 19.38 -16.58
CA GLY A 225 9.70 19.06 -17.88
C GLY A 225 10.64 19.57 -18.96
N MET A 226 11.14 18.66 -19.81
CA MET A 226 12.06 18.99 -20.89
C MET A 226 11.72 18.21 -22.16
N LYS A 227 11.89 18.84 -23.32
CA LYS A 227 11.96 18.16 -24.61
C LYS A 227 13.42 17.84 -24.92
N LEU A 228 13.70 16.58 -25.18
CA LEU A 228 15.01 16.07 -25.57
C LEU A 228 15.29 16.30 -27.07
N PRO A 229 16.56 16.22 -27.52
CA PRO A 229 16.92 16.41 -28.93
C PRO A 229 16.24 15.46 -29.92
N ASP A 230 15.83 14.28 -29.45
CA ASP A 230 15.06 13.27 -30.20
C ASP A 230 13.55 13.54 -30.24
N ALA A 231 13.12 14.73 -29.80
CA ALA A 231 11.74 15.16 -29.63
C ALA A 231 10.95 14.41 -28.53
N GLU A 232 11.57 13.54 -27.74
CA GLU A 232 10.93 12.94 -26.59
C GLU A 232 10.69 13.99 -25.48
N ARG A 233 9.55 13.93 -24.81
CA ARG A 233 9.27 14.77 -23.63
C ARG A 233 9.44 13.96 -22.36
N ARG A 234 10.33 14.41 -21.46
CA ARG A 234 10.52 13.84 -20.12
C ARG A 234 9.97 14.79 -19.08
N GLU A 235 8.98 14.33 -18.33
CA GLU A 235 8.24 15.15 -17.37
C GLU A 235 7.41 14.30 -16.40
N TRP A 236 7.18 14.81 -15.19
CA TRP A 236 6.17 14.25 -14.27
C TRP A 236 4.75 14.62 -14.69
N LEU A 237 4.26 13.96 -15.75
CA LEU A 237 2.83 14.00 -16.10
C LEU A 237 1.96 13.35 -15.01
N LYS A 238 2.48 12.27 -14.43
CA LYS A 238 1.94 11.68 -13.20
C LYS A 238 2.75 12.22 -12.03
N PRO A 239 2.18 13.12 -11.20
CA PRO A 239 2.91 13.72 -10.10
C PRO A 239 3.24 12.67 -9.03
N ILE A 240 4.35 12.91 -8.32
CA ILE A 240 4.76 12.15 -7.15
C ILE A 240 4.44 12.97 -5.93
N MET A 241 3.72 12.38 -4.98
CA MET A 241 3.53 12.91 -3.65
C MET A 241 4.13 11.94 -2.65
N PHE A 242 5.03 12.47 -1.84
CA PHE A 242 5.75 11.76 -0.81
C PHE A 242 5.27 12.26 0.54
N SER A 243 5.03 11.34 1.46
CA SER A 243 4.97 11.66 2.88
C SER A 243 5.76 10.66 3.69
N GLY A 244 6.49 11.15 4.67
CA GLY A 244 7.21 10.33 5.65
C GLY A 244 7.05 10.94 7.02
N GLY A 245 7.31 10.18 8.07
CA GLY A 245 7.30 10.75 9.40
C GLY A 245 8.10 9.95 10.40
N ILE A 246 8.39 10.63 11.49
CA ILE A 246 9.18 10.15 12.61
C ILE A 246 8.29 10.25 13.84
N GLY A 247 8.13 9.13 14.52
CA GLY A 247 7.48 9.05 15.83
C GLY A 247 8.40 8.35 16.82
N GLN A 248 7.81 7.97 17.95
CA GLN A 248 8.49 7.21 18.99
C GLN A 248 7.67 5.97 19.34
N ILE A 249 8.35 4.86 19.60
CA ILE A 249 7.76 3.64 20.12
C ILE A 249 8.43 3.27 21.43
N ASP A 250 7.64 2.86 22.42
CA ASP A 250 8.16 2.33 23.68
C ASP A 250 8.91 1.02 23.39
N HIS A 251 10.14 0.86 23.88
CA HIS A 251 10.99 -0.28 23.55
C HIS A 251 10.31 -1.63 23.88
N GLU A 252 9.50 -1.66 24.94
CA GLU A 252 8.73 -2.84 25.36
C GLU A 252 7.67 -3.28 24.32
N HIS A 253 7.28 -2.39 23.40
CA HIS A 253 6.23 -2.62 22.39
C HIS A 253 6.77 -2.84 20.98
N VAL A 254 8.08 -2.98 20.82
CA VAL A 254 8.74 -3.21 19.52
C VAL A 254 8.32 -4.54 18.88
N GLN A 255 8.02 -5.55 19.70
CA GLN A 255 7.60 -6.87 19.24
C GLN A 255 6.07 -7.00 19.22
N LYS A 256 5.57 -7.75 18.24
CA LYS A 256 4.15 -8.14 18.19
C LYS A 256 3.97 -9.40 19.01
N GLY A 257 2.91 -9.44 19.80
CA GLY A 257 2.46 -10.69 20.42
C GLY A 257 1.93 -11.67 19.39
N GLU A 258 2.02 -12.96 19.70
CA GLU A 258 1.37 -14.02 18.94
C GLU A 258 -0.14 -14.01 19.20
N PRO A 259 -0.98 -14.18 18.17
CA PRO A 259 -2.43 -14.22 18.35
C PRO A 259 -2.86 -15.50 19.06
N GLU A 260 -3.70 -15.39 20.10
CA GLU A 260 -4.25 -16.57 20.78
C GLU A 260 -5.64 -16.95 20.25
N ARG A 261 -5.98 -18.23 20.42
CA ARG A 261 -7.31 -18.75 20.11
C ARG A 261 -8.33 -18.03 21.02
N ASN A 262 -9.36 -17.44 20.41
CA ASN A 262 -10.45 -16.65 21.04
C ASN A 262 -10.14 -15.16 21.30
N TRP A 263 -9.04 -14.61 20.77
CA TRP A 263 -8.88 -13.16 20.76
C TRP A 263 -10.00 -12.49 19.95
N ARG A 264 -10.51 -11.38 20.49
CA ARG A 264 -11.50 -10.56 19.78
C ARG A 264 -10.81 -9.77 18.69
N THR A 265 -11.34 -9.86 17.47
CA THR A 265 -10.98 -8.93 16.41
C THR A 265 -11.88 -7.71 16.52
N SER A 266 -11.27 -6.53 16.61
CA SER A 266 -12.00 -5.27 16.73
C SER A 266 -11.62 -4.32 15.60
N LEU A 267 -12.59 -3.50 15.19
CA LEU A 267 -12.38 -2.36 14.30
C LEU A 267 -12.53 -1.09 15.11
N GLN A 268 -11.46 -0.31 15.19
CA GLN A 268 -11.55 1.04 15.71
C GLN A 268 -11.82 2.02 14.56
N ASN A 269 -12.86 2.82 14.71
CA ASN A 269 -13.11 3.91 13.77
C ASN A 269 -12.36 5.19 14.16
N TRP A 270 -12.47 6.18 13.28
CA TRP A 270 -11.86 7.50 13.43
C TRP A 270 -12.21 8.22 14.74
N ASN A 271 -13.44 8.02 15.25
CA ASN A 271 -13.91 8.64 16.49
C ASN A 271 -13.47 7.86 17.74
N GLY A 272 -12.52 6.93 17.60
CA GLY A 272 -12.03 6.08 18.67
C GLY A 272 -13.02 5.02 19.14
N ARG A 273 -14.18 4.85 18.46
CA ARG A 273 -15.17 3.85 18.83
C ARG A 273 -14.77 2.48 18.30
N TRP A 274 -14.84 1.50 19.19
CA TRP A 274 -14.59 0.10 18.88
C TRP A 274 -15.89 -0.57 18.44
N GLY A 275 -15.87 -1.22 17.29
CA GLY A 275 -16.83 -2.24 16.89
C GLY A 275 -16.19 -3.62 16.99
N SER A 276 -16.97 -4.63 17.37
CA SER A 276 -16.58 -6.03 17.19
C SER A 276 -16.89 -6.46 15.76
N ILE A 277 -15.97 -7.23 15.15
CA ILE A 277 -16.26 -7.99 13.93
C ILE A 277 -16.95 -9.30 14.31
#